data_AF-A0A640TC77-F1
#
_entry.id   AF-A0A640TC77-F1
#
_cell.length_a   1.000
_cell.length_b   1.000
_cell.length_c   1.000
_cell.angle_alpha   90.00
_cell.angle_beta   90.00
_cell.angle_gamma   90.00
#
_symmetry.space_group_name_H-M   'P 1'
#
loop_
_entity.id
_entity.type
_entity.pdbx_description
1 polymer ?
#
loop_
_entity_poly.entity_id
_entity_poly.type
_entity_poly.pdbx_seq_one_letter_code
_entity_poly.pdbx_strand_id
1 'polypeptide(L)'
;METRAVAWLAARRTLIDPAEATPGRVLFARKALIETAFLVGLRARLDPEALDGDYAALLDQVEEIAARPSYRELIARDEAALLLYAGTYAALRLCGREDPEFRQLITQAAAGGYAAAFERIPYRQLDLLHTLELCDVPHTLPAVDDVLPFTLLCNRPNVVKLTDRDIYALTHTLFYATDFGLREPRWPRDFDPDTVVELLEALLVLTLGQQNADLVGELLCCLLCLGVRDSEEGRRAWEFLTAVQEADGRVNGPPGVVHPGLADGDEAYRHWATGYHTTIVAALAALLDRSPRVVRRSRPAAPKPRQAVEQPLRRAVVWLADTSRRHAPAASLPAAAAVAHAAGALGEPELARPLLLDFSERLADADAEVWQGHGMEVVGEFANGLRTHGITCASLDLFLKSTAAAVELLDRVPPQAAHNVQRLVGLGLLTPQRATALTGGAEAPHPAPETAVTELPGAWKDYHLGHIAGFVRDSARAGQAQHRITRDAISFLLAQQSSCGAFGRPAHDDPSHRERTLMSWTQSTVTALAAVHTARGAVLTDT
;
A
#
# COMPACT_ATOMS: atom_id res chain seq x y z
N MET A 1 1.21 19.31 18.57
CA MET A 1 1.75 19.24 17.19
C MET A 1 1.37 20.49 16.41
N GLU A 2 0.07 20.78 16.26
CA GLU A 2 -0.48 21.94 15.53
C GLU A 2 0.23 23.27 15.82
N THR A 3 0.26 23.70 17.09
CA THR A 3 0.84 25.01 17.46
C THR A 3 2.25 25.21 16.93
N ARG A 4 3.11 24.18 17.02
CA ARG A 4 4.49 24.27 16.51
C ARG A 4 4.53 24.30 14.98
N ALA A 5 3.70 23.49 14.32
CA ALA A 5 3.62 23.45 12.87
C ALA A 5 3.13 24.81 12.29
N VAL A 6 2.10 25.39 12.90
CA VAL A 6 1.55 26.69 12.48
C VAL A 6 2.53 27.83 12.76
N ALA A 7 3.21 27.83 13.91
CA ALA A 7 4.28 28.78 14.20
C ALA A 7 5.42 28.70 13.17
N TRP A 8 5.81 27.49 12.77
CA TRP A 8 6.83 27.28 11.74
C TRP A 8 6.43 27.90 10.39
N LEU A 9 5.17 27.69 9.99
CA LEU A 9 4.58 28.25 8.76
C LEU A 9 4.51 29.78 8.83
N ALA A 10 3.99 30.34 9.92
CA ALA A 10 3.85 31.78 10.12
C ALA A 10 5.20 32.51 10.11
N ALA A 11 6.24 31.92 10.71
CA ALA A 11 7.60 32.46 10.68
C ALA A 11 8.20 32.55 9.26
N ARG A 12 7.66 31.77 8.31
CA ARG A 12 8.16 31.65 6.92
C ARG A 12 7.13 32.11 5.88
N ARG A 13 6.06 32.79 6.32
CA ARG A 13 4.93 33.19 5.48
C ARG A 13 5.30 34.06 4.28
N THR A 14 6.41 34.78 4.31
CA THR A 14 6.88 35.58 3.17
C THR A 14 7.30 34.73 1.97
N LEU A 15 7.64 33.45 2.18
CA LEU A 15 8.05 32.52 1.11
C LEU A 15 6.87 32.04 0.24
N ILE A 16 5.62 32.31 0.64
CA ILE A 16 4.43 31.93 -0.13
C ILE A 16 4.05 32.98 -1.17
N ASP A 17 4.68 34.16 -1.18
CA ASP A 17 4.33 35.25 -2.09
C ASP A 17 4.89 35.01 -3.51
N PRO A 18 4.02 34.78 -4.52
CA PRO A 18 4.48 34.53 -5.88
C PRO A 18 5.17 35.74 -6.54
N ALA A 19 4.95 36.96 -6.05
CA ALA A 19 5.59 38.17 -6.57
C ALA A 19 7.05 38.31 -6.11
N GLU A 20 7.37 37.76 -4.94
CA GLU A 20 8.73 37.73 -4.37
C GLU A 20 9.52 36.49 -4.80
N ALA A 21 8.84 35.50 -5.40
CA ALA A 21 9.46 34.27 -5.87
C ALA A 21 10.28 34.48 -7.15
N THR A 22 11.45 33.83 -7.25
CA THR A 22 12.21 33.79 -8.50
C THR A 22 11.41 33.09 -9.61
N PRO A 23 11.64 33.38 -10.91
CA PRO A 23 10.81 32.87 -12.00
C PRO A 23 10.56 31.35 -12.00
N GLY A 24 11.57 30.56 -11.59
CA GLY A 24 11.45 29.10 -11.48
C GLY A 24 10.64 28.60 -10.26
N ARG A 25 10.33 29.47 -9.30
CA ARG A 25 9.67 29.15 -8.01
C ARG A 25 8.24 29.69 -7.93
N VAL A 26 7.81 30.54 -8.86
CA VAL A 26 6.48 31.19 -8.85
C VAL A 26 5.33 30.18 -8.73
N LEU A 27 5.33 29.11 -9.53
CA LEU A 27 4.26 28.09 -9.47
C LEU A 27 4.24 27.36 -8.12
N PHE A 28 5.40 27.16 -7.52
CA PHE A 28 5.53 26.52 -6.23
C PHE A 28 5.04 27.42 -5.09
N ALA A 29 5.40 28.72 -5.12
CA ALA A 29 4.87 29.72 -4.19
C ALA A 29 3.34 29.84 -4.30
N ARG A 30 2.77 29.82 -5.52
CA ARG A 30 1.31 29.81 -5.73
C ARG A 30 0.65 28.60 -5.07
N LYS A 31 1.23 27.40 -5.22
CA LYS A 31 0.75 26.19 -4.55
C LYS A 31 0.81 26.34 -3.02
N ALA A 32 1.93 26.84 -2.50
CA ALA A 32 2.09 27.05 -1.06
C ALA A 32 1.10 28.08 -0.50
N LEU A 33 0.81 29.14 -1.25
CA LEU A 33 -0.18 30.15 -0.88
C LEU A 33 -1.59 29.56 -0.75
N ILE A 34 -2.06 28.82 -1.76
CA ILE A 34 -3.42 28.24 -1.72
C ILE A 34 -3.56 27.19 -0.61
N GLU A 35 -2.55 26.35 -0.38
CA GLU A 35 -2.58 25.36 0.70
C GLU A 35 -2.56 26.02 2.09
N THR A 36 -1.77 27.09 2.25
CA THR A 36 -1.74 27.90 3.48
C THR A 36 -3.09 28.58 3.71
N ALA A 37 -3.68 29.16 2.66
CA ALA A 37 -5.01 29.77 2.71
C ALA A 37 -6.05 28.73 3.15
N PHE A 38 -6.06 27.55 2.53
CA PHE A 38 -6.98 26.47 2.91
C PHE A 38 -6.81 26.04 4.37
N LEU A 39 -5.59 25.90 4.88
CA LEU A 39 -5.36 25.58 6.29
C LEU A 39 -6.02 26.62 7.23
N VAL A 40 -5.85 27.91 6.93
CA VAL A 40 -6.45 29.02 7.70
C VAL A 40 -7.97 29.02 7.58
N GLY A 41 -8.51 28.89 6.36
CA GLY A 41 -9.95 28.84 6.12
C GLY A 41 -10.62 27.64 6.79
N LEU A 42 -9.98 26.47 6.75
CA LEU A 42 -10.44 25.29 7.47
C LEU A 42 -10.34 25.46 8.98
N ARG A 43 -9.32 26.15 9.52
CA ARG A 43 -9.26 26.49 10.96
C ARG A 43 -10.45 27.34 11.39
N ALA A 44 -10.85 28.34 10.62
CA ALA A 44 -12.04 29.15 10.91
C ALA A 44 -13.34 28.32 10.85
N ARG A 45 -13.36 27.31 9.98
CA ARG A 45 -14.54 26.47 9.77
C ARG A 45 -14.65 25.29 10.74
N LEU A 46 -13.54 24.72 11.18
CA LEU A 46 -13.50 23.51 12.01
C LEU A 46 -13.53 23.83 13.51
N ASP A 47 -13.14 25.04 13.89
CA ASP A 47 -13.05 25.45 15.28
C ASP A 47 -13.75 26.81 15.47
N PRO A 48 -14.72 26.92 16.40
CA PRO A 48 -15.48 28.14 16.61
C PRO A 48 -14.68 29.30 17.19
N GLU A 49 -13.49 29.06 17.75
CA GLU A 49 -12.64 30.13 18.27
C GLU A 49 -12.10 31.02 17.16
N ALA A 50 -12.05 32.33 17.43
CA ALA A 50 -11.51 33.31 16.50
C ALA A 50 -10.05 33.00 16.13
N LEU A 51 -9.66 33.36 14.90
CA LEU A 51 -8.27 33.26 14.47
C LEU A 51 -7.43 34.29 15.23
N ASP A 52 -6.36 33.83 15.87
CA ASP A 52 -5.39 34.66 16.59
C ASP A 52 -3.95 34.23 16.29
N GLY A 53 -2.98 34.96 16.85
CA GLY A 53 -1.55 34.63 16.80
C GLY A 53 -1.04 34.28 15.40
N ASP A 54 -0.44 33.11 15.28
CA ASP A 54 0.18 32.63 14.03
C ASP A 54 -0.84 32.40 12.91
N TYR A 55 -2.07 31.98 13.23
CA TYR A 55 -3.14 31.83 12.24
C TYR A 55 -3.59 33.19 11.69
N ALA A 56 -3.71 34.20 12.56
CA ALA A 56 -4.02 35.56 12.12
C ALA A 56 -2.92 36.14 11.22
N ALA A 57 -1.64 35.93 11.58
CA ALA A 57 -0.52 36.37 10.74
C ALA A 57 -0.49 35.72 9.36
N LEU A 58 -0.90 34.44 9.26
CA LEU A 58 -1.06 33.75 7.97
C LEU A 58 -2.25 34.30 7.18
N LEU A 59 -3.39 34.53 7.84
CA LEU A 59 -4.57 35.14 7.21
C LEU A 59 -4.23 36.50 6.59
N ASP A 60 -3.58 37.38 7.37
CA ASP A 60 -3.21 38.73 6.92
C ASP A 60 -2.31 38.68 5.68
N GLN A 61 -1.34 37.75 5.65
CA GLN A 61 -0.46 37.56 4.48
C GLN A 61 -1.25 37.09 3.25
N VAL A 62 -2.18 36.15 3.42
CA VAL A 62 -3.03 35.64 2.33
C VAL A 62 -3.92 36.76 1.79
N GLU A 63 -4.54 37.53 2.69
CA GLU A 63 -5.41 38.66 2.35
C GLU A 63 -4.63 39.74 1.60
N GLU A 64 -3.43 40.11 2.07
CA GLU A 64 -2.58 41.10 1.41
C GLU A 64 -2.20 40.68 -0.02
N ILE A 65 -1.82 39.41 -0.23
CA ILE A 65 -1.47 38.91 -1.56
C ILE A 65 -2.71 38.88 -2.48
N ALA A 66 -3.85 38.39 -1.98
CA ALA A 66 -5.09 38.30 -2.74
C ALA A 66 -5.72 39.68 -3.05
N ALA A 67 -5.39 40.71 -2.27
CA ALA A 67 -5.80 42.09 -2.51
C ALA A 67 -5.15 42.71 -3.75
N ARG A 68 -4.04 42.15 -4.24
CA ARG A 68 -3.27 42.72 -5.35
C ARG A 68 -4.01 42.51 -6.68
N PRO A 69 -4.22 43.57 -7.49
CA PRO A 69 -4.85 43.44 -8.81
C PRO A 69 -4.12 42.44 -9.71
N SER A 70 -2.79 42.39 -9.64
CA SER A 70 -1.96 41.46 -10.42
C SER A 70 -2.20 39.99 -10.08
N TYR A 71 -2.67 39.68 -8.86
CA TYR A 71 -3.06 38.33 -8.48
C TYR A 71 -4.41 37.97 -9.08
N ARG A 72 -5.39 38.88 -8.98
CA ARG A 72 -6.76 38.69 -9.47
C ARG A 72 -6.82 38.59 -11.00
N GLU A 73 -5.99 39.37 -11.69
CA GLU A 73 -5.85 39.38 -13.15
C GLU A 73 -5.56 37.96 -13.70
N LEU A 74 -4.89 37.10 -12.92
CA LEU A 74 -4.53 35.76 -13.35
C LEU A 74 -5.76 34.87 -13.62
N ILE A 75 -6.86 35.04 -12.87
CA ILE A 75 -8.12 34.33 -13.17
C ILE A 75 -8.72 34.82 -14.49
N ALA A 76 -8.71 36.14 -14.70
CA ALA A 76 -9.28 36.74 -15.90
C ALA A 76 -8.52 36.35 -17.18
N ARG A 77 -7.22 36.06 -17.06
CA ARG A 77 -6.34 35.71 -18.18
C ARG A 77 -6.24 34.22 -18.45
N ASP A 78 -6.44 33.40 -17.43
CA ASP A 78 -6.28 31.95 -17.51
C ASP A 78 -7.38 31.25 -16.71
N GLU A 79 -8.50 30.99 -17.38
CA GLU A 79 -9.61 30.22 -16.80
C GLU A 79 -9.20 28.77 -16.46
N ALA A 80 -8.10 28.24 -17.03
CA ALA A 80 -7.56 26.94 -16.62
C ALA A 80 -6.99 26.99 -15.20
N ALA A 81 -6.51 28.16 -14.78
CA ALA A 81 -5.99 28.42 -13.45
C ALA A 81 -7.09 28.83 -12.45
N LEU A 82 -8.36 28.81 -12.84
CA LEU A 82 -9.50 29.06 -11.93
C LEU A 82 -9.37 28.26 -10.63
N LEU A 83 -8.99 26.98 -10.73
CA LEU A 83 -8.78 26.12 -9.56
C LEU A 83 -7.70 26.67 -8.60
N LEU A 84 -6.59 27.17 -9.16
CA LEU A 84 -5.43 27.62 -8.39
C LEU A 84 -5.69 28.93 -7.63
N TYR A 85 -6.59 29.78 -8.11
CA TYR A 85 -6.82 31.10 -7.53
C TYR A 85 -8.16 31.22 -6.81
N ALA A 86 -9.20 30.50 -7.27
CA ALA A 86 -10.50 30.50 -6.60
C ALA A 86 -10.41 29.88 -5.19
N GLY A 87 -9.50 28.93 -4.96
CA GLY A 87 -9.29 28.36 -3.61
C GLY A 87 -8.80 29.39 -2.59
N THR A 88 -8.00 30.38 -3.00
CA THR A 88 -7.60 31.49 -2.13
C THR A 88 -8.80 32.34 -1.71
N TYR A 89 -9.68 32.68 -2.66
CA TYR A 89 -10.93 33.38 -2.36
C TYR A 89 -11.85 32.55 -1.46
N ALA A 90 -12.02 31.25 -1.76
CA ALA A 90 -12.81 30.33 -0.95
C ALA A 90 -12.36 30.33 0.51
N ALA A 91 -11.06 30.21 0.75
CA ALA A 91 -10.46 30.25 2.09
C ALA A 91 -10.69 31.59 2.82
N LEU A 92 -10.52 32.72 2.12
CA LEU A 92 -10.78 34.06 2.68
C LEU A 92 -12.27 34.22 3.06
N ARG A 93 -13.18 33.75 2.20
CA ARG A 93 -14.61 33.75 2.48
C ARG A 93 -14.96 32.94 3.73
N LEU A 94 -14.34 31.77 3.92
CA LEU A 94 -14.51 30.99 5.16
C LEU A 94 -14.08 31.74 6.43
N CYS A 95 -13.18 32.71 6.30
CA CYS A 95 -12.75 33.61 7.37
C CYS A 95 -13.60 34.89 7.48
N GLY A 96 -14.69 35.01 6.71
CA GLY A 96 -15.52 36.22 6.65
C GLY A 96 -14.87 37.39 5.90
N ARG A 97 -13.87 37.12 5.05
CA ARG A 97 -13.19 38.10 4.18
C ARG A 97 -13.69 37.95 2.75
N GLU A 98 -14.79 38.60 2.43
CA GLU A 98 -15.33 38.60 1.08
C GLU A 98 -14.85 39.81 0.28
N ASP A 99 -14.44 39.57 -0.97
CA ASP A 99 -14.12 40.61 -1.93
C ASP A 99 -15.09 40.52 -3.14
N PRO A 100 -15.97 41.53 -3.35
CA PRO A 100 -16.94 41.51 -4.44
C PRO A 100 -16.32 41.46 -5.84
N GLU A 101 -15.17 42.10 -6.06
CA GLU A 101 -14.48 42.08 -7.35
C GLU A 101 -13.90 40.69 -7.62
N PHE A 102 -13.26 40.09 -6.61
CA PHE A 102 -12.69 38.75 -6.74
C PHE A 102 -13.80 37.71 -7.00
N ARG A 103 -14.93 37.81 -6.29
CA ARG A 103 -16.11 36.98 -6.53
C ARG A 103 -16.66 37.15 -7.94
N GLN A 104 -16.73 38.38 -8.44
CA GLN A 104 -17.20 38.67 -9.79
C GLN A 104 -16.33 38.01 -10.85
N LEU A 105 -15.01 38.07 -10.72
CA LEU A 105 -14.07 37.43 -11.65
C LEU A 105 -14.23 35.90 -11.67
N ILE A 106 -14.36 35.27 -10.49
CA ILE A 106 -14.62 33.83 -10.38
C ILE A 106 -15.96 33.46 -11.02
N THR A 107 -17.00 34.26 -10.77
CA THR A 107 -18.34 34.06 -11.36
C THR A 107 -18.30 34.16 -12.88
N GLN A 108 -17.58 35.14 -13.42
CA GLN A 108 -17.40 35.30 -14.87
C GLN A 108 -16.66 34.12 -15.50
N ALA A 109 -15.56 33.67 -14.89
CA ALA A 109 -14.81 32.51 -15.35
C ALA A 109 -15.63 31.20 -15.29
N ALA A 110 -16.42 31.01 -14.23
CA ALA A 110 -17.32 29.85 -14.13
C ALA A 110 -18.44 29.89 -15.18
N ALA A 111 -19.04 31.07 -15.40
CA ALA A 111 -20.11 31.27 -16.37
C ALA A 111 -19.63 31.19 -17.84
N GLY A 112 -18.37 31.51 -18.10
CA GLY A 112 -17.74 31.41 -19.42
C GLY A 112 -17.69 29.97 -19.96
N GLY A 113 -17.81 28.97 -19.08
CA GLY A 113 -17.93 27.56 -19.46
C GLY A 113 -16.63 26.92 -19.94
N TYR A 114 -15.55 27.68 -20.17
CA TYR A 114 -14.27 27.12 -20.59
C TYR A 114 -13.65 26.25 -19.50
N ALA A 115 -13.85 26.60 -18.22
CA ALA A 115 -13.50 25.74 -17.10
C ALA A 115 -14.10 24.32 -17.22
N ALA A 116 -15.30 24.17 -17.79
CA ALA A 116 -15.96 22.88 -18.01
C ALA A 116 -15.40 22.10 -19.22
N ALA A 117 -14.69 22.79 -20.13
CA ALA A 117 -14.18 22.19 -21.36
C ALA A 117 -12.87 21.40 -21.18
N PHE A 118 -12.17 21.59 -20.05
CA PHE A 118 -10.93 20.87 -19.77
C PHE A 118 -11.18 19.44 -19.32
N GLU A 119 -10.47 18.49 -19.94
CA GLU A 119 -10.37 17.13 -19.42
C GLU A 119 -9.65 17.14 -18.07
N ARG A 120 -10.36 16.72 -17.01
CA ARG A 120 -9.79 16.55 -15.68
C ARG A 120 -9.96 15.12 -15.21
N ILE A 121 -8.91 14.61 -14.57
CA ILE A 121 -9.02 13.38 -13.79
C ILE A 121 -10.03 13.60 -12.65
N PRO A 122 -10.83 12.59 -12.28
CA PRO A 122 -12.01 12.78 -11.42
C PRO A 122 -11.74 13.52 -10.11
N TYR A 123 -10.67 13.22 -9.38
CA TYR A 123 -10.39 13.91 -8.11
C TYR A 123 -10.06 15.41 -8.29
N ARG A 124 -9.50 15.81 -9.44
CA ARG A 124 -9.27 17.23 -9.79
C ARG A 124 -10.55 17.92 -10.21
N GLN A 125 -11.52 17.16 -10.72
CA GLN A 125 -12.86 17.68 -10.93
C GLN A 125 -13.56 17.92 -9.57
N LEU A 126 -13.43 16.99 -8.61
CA LEU A 126 -13.94 17.21 -7.25
C LEU A 126 -13.32 18.44 -6.57
N ASP A 127 -12.01 18.66 -6.75
CA ASP A 127 -11.26 19.84 -6.26
C ASP A 127 -11.88 21.16 -6.74
N LEU A 128 -12.18 21.23 -8.05
CA LEU A 128 -12.85 22.40 -8.65
C LEU A 128 -14.27 22.57 -8.11
N LEU A 129 -15.06 21.50 -8.05
CA LEU A 129 -16.44 21.56 -7.60
C LEU A 129 -16.53 22.00 -6.13
N HIS A 130 -15.73 21.39 -5.26
CA HIS A 130 -15.63 21.77 -3.86
C HIS A 130 -15.19 23.23 -3.69
N THR A 131 -14.19 23.67 -4.45
CA THR A 131 -13.74 25.06 -4.44
C THR A 131 -14.87 26.02 -4.84
N LEU A 132 -15.63 25.73 -5.89
CA LEU A 132 -16.74 26.58 -6.34
C LEU A 132 -17.91 26.60 -5.34
N GLU A 133 -18.19 25.46 -4.68
CA GLU A 133 -19.16 25.39 -3.57
C GLU A 133 -18.74 26.31 -2.41
N LEU A 134 -17.45 26.31 -2.03
CA LEU A 134 -16.93 27.19 -0.99
C LEU A 134 -16.93 28.67 -1.40
N CYS A 135 -16.73 28.96 -2.68
CA CYS A 135 -16.85 30.32 -3.24
C CYS A 135 -18.30 30.84 -3.25
N ASP A 136 -19.31 29.98 -3.16
CA ASP A 136 -20.73 30.31 -3.29
C ASP A 136 -21.02 31.11 -4.57
N VAL A 137 -20.55 30.55 -5.69
CA VAL A 137 -20.74 31.10 -7.03
C VAL A 137 -21.62 30.16 -7.86
N PRO A 138 -22.57 30.69 -8.66
CA PRO A 138 -23.41 29.86 -9.51
C PRO A 138 -22.59 29.24 -10.66
N HIS A 139 -22.81 27.95 -10.93
CA HIS A 139 -22.21 27.24 -12.05
C HIS A 139 -23.13 26.12 -12.57
N THR A 140 -22.86 25.64 -13.79
CA THR A 140 -23.62 24.56 -14.45
C THR A 140 -22.89 23.21 -14.41
N LEU A 141 -21.74 23.13 -13.73
CA LEU A 141 -20.99 21.90 -13.53
C LEU A 141 -21.77 20.88 -12.67
N PRO A 142 -21.51 19.56 -12.82
CA PRO A 142 -22.14 18.51 -12.02
C PRO A 142 -21.87 18.65 -10.52
N ALA A 143 -22.68 18.00 -9.67
CA ALA A 143 -22.43 17.98 -8.23
C ALA A 143 -21.24 17.05 -7.89
N VAL A 144 -20.62 17.27 -6.73
CA VAL A 144 -19.51 16.42 -6.23
C VAL A 144 -19.90 14.94 -6.21
N ASP A 145 -21.13 14.64 -5.77
CA ASP A 145 -21.65 13.27 -5.66
C ASP A 145 -21.87 12.60 -7.04
N ASP A 146 -22.06 13.38 -8.12
CA ASP A 146 -22.19 12.84 -9.48
C ASP A 146 -20.82 12.43 -10.07
N VAL A 147 -19.73 13.03 -9.58
CA VAL A 147 -18.37 12.77 -10.05
C VAL A 147 -17.67 11.69 -9.21
N LEU A 148 -18.03 11.58 -7.93
CA LEU A 148 -17.46 10.61 -6.98
C LEU A 148 -17.39 9.16 -7.50
N PRO A 149 -18.41 8.59 -8.19
CA PRO A 149 -18.38 7.22 -8.70
C PRO A 149 -17.23 6.94 -9.68
N PHE A 150 -16.72 7.97 -10.36
CA PHE A 150 -15.65 7.83 -11.36
C PHE A 150 -14.25 7.88 -10.77
N THR A 151 -14.12 8.17 -9.48
CA THR A 151 -12.82 8.28 -8.80
C THR A 151 -12.12 6.94 -8.63
N LEU A 152 -10.79 6.98 -8.45
CA LEU A 152 -10.00 5.78 -8.14
C LEU A 152 -10.54 5.08 -6.89
N LEU A 153 -10.96 5.84 -5.88
CA LEU A 153 -11.52 5.34 -4.62
C LEU A 153 -12.73 4.42 -4.85
N CYS A 154 -13.70 4.89 -5.63
CA CYS A 154 -14.93 4.14 -5.92
C CYS A 154 -14.70 2.92 -6.83
N ASN A 155 -13.55 2.85 -7.51
CA ASN A 155 -13.15 1.73 -8.38
C ASN A 155 -12.33 0.64 -7.66
N ARG A 156 -12.34 0.63 -6.31
CA ARG A 156 -11.79 -0.45 -5.46
C ARG A 156 -10.33 -0.80 -5.83
N PRO A 157 -9.39 0.13 -5.64
CA PRO A 157 -8.01 -0.04 -6.08
C PRO A 157 -7.32 -1.20 -5.35
N ASN A 158 -6.32 -1.78 -6.00
CA ASN A 158 -5.44 -2.78 -5.41
C ASN A 158 -4.26 -2.07 -4.73
N VAL A 159 -4.12 -2.22 -3.41
CA VAL A 159 -3.16 -1.46 -2.60
C VAL A 159 -1.70 -1.68 -3.02
N VAL A 160 -1.36 -2.87 -3.52
CA VAL A 160 0.00 -3.24 -3.96
C VAL A 160 0.40 -2.50 -5.24
N LYS A 161 -0.57 -2.04 -6.03
CA LYS A 161 -0.35 -1.37 -7.31
C LYS A 161 -0.32 0.16 -7.23
N LEU A 162 -0.65 0.73 -6.07
CA LEU A 162 -0.79 2.16 -5.94
C LEU A 162 0.58 2.84 -5.89
N THR A 163 0.73 3.88 -6.69
CA THR A 163 1.83 4.84 -6.59
C THR A 163 1.49 5.95 -5.61
N ASP A 164 2.48 6.71 -5.16
CA ASP A 164 2.28 7.90 -4.33
C ASP A 164 1.24 8.86 -4.96
N ARG A 165 1.31 9.05 -6.29
CA ARG A 165 0.33 9.85 -7.05
C ARG A 165 -1.09 9.31 -6.94
N ASP A 166 -1.26 8.00 -6.94
CA ASP A 166 -2.56 7.37 -6.76
C ASP A 166 -3.08 7.54 -5.33
N ILE A 167 -2.18 7.45 -4.34
CA ILE A 167 -2.52 7.70 -2.93
C ILE A 167 -2.97 9.16 -2.74
N TYR A 168 -2.27 10.14 -3.31
CA TYR A 168 -2.74 11.54 -3.33
C TYR A 168 -4.11 11.68 -4.01
N ALA A 169 -4.36 10.95 -5.11
CA ALA A 169 -5.68 10.98 -5.75
C ALA A 169 -6.79 10.46 -4.82
N LEU A 170 -6.50 9.45 -3.99
CA LEU A 170 -7.41 8.94 -2.97
C LEU A 170 -7.62 9.94 -1.85
N THR A 171 -6.57 10.56 -1.33
CA THR A 171 -6.68 11.47 -0.17
C THR A 171 -7.45 12.73 -0.54
N HIS A 172 -7.12 13.35 -1.69
CA HIS A 172 -7.86 14.48 -2.22
C HIS A 172 -9.33 14.14 -2.51
N THR A 173 -9.61 12.94 -3.06
CA THR A 173 -11.00 12.49 -3.25
C THR A 173 -11.76 12.52 -1.93
N LEU A 174 -11.17 12.00 -0.85
CA LEU A 174 -11.82 11.99 0.47
C LEU A 174 -11.98 13.37 1.06
N PHE A 175 -10.97 14.25 0.94
CA PHE A 175 -11.08 15.63 1.42
C PHE A 175 -12.28 16.36 0.81
N TYR A 176 -12.42 16.31 -0.52
CA TYR A 176 -13.51 17.01 -1.21
C TYR A 176 -14.86 16.31 -1.06
N ALA A 177 -14.88 14.97 -1.09
CA ALA A 177 -16.10 14.19 -0.94
C ALA A 177 -16.70 14.30 0.48
N THR A 178 -15.85 14.44 1.50
CA THR A 178 -16.31 14.59 2.90
C THR A 178 -16.36 16.04 3.36
N ASP A 179 -15.99 16.99 2.49
CA ASP A 179 -15.82 18.40 2.86
C ASP A 179 -14.96 18.54 4.13
N PHE A 180 -13.79 17.88 4.13
CA PHE A 180 -12.89 17.78 5.27
C PHE A 180 -13.57 17.26 6.55
N GLY A 181 -14.43 16.26 6.41
CA GLY A 181 -15.16 15.61 7.50
C GLY A 181 -16.38 16.36 8.03
N LEU A 182 -16.82 17.42 7.33
CA LEU A 182 -18.01 18.19 7.68
C LEU A 182 -19.29 17.65 7.04
N ARG A 183 -19.18 16.70 6.10
CA ARG A 183 -20.35 16.01 5.52
C ARG A 183 -20.07 14.54 5.28
N GLU A 184 -21.16 13.77 5.23
CA GLU A 184 -21.14 12.40 4.73
C GLU A 184 -21.30 12.40 3.19
N PRO A 185 -20.40 11.76 2.44
CA PRO A 185 -20.54 11.64 0.99
C PRO A 185 -21.72 10.74 0.61
N ARG A 186 -22.38 11.02 -0.53
CA ARG A 186 -23.35 10.08 -1.10
C ARG A 186 -22.62 9.02 -1.91
N TRP A 187 -22.33 7.89 -1.28
CA TRP A 187 -21.65 6.76 -1.91
C TRP A 187 -22.50 6.10 -3.02
N PRO A 188 -21.88 5.53 -4.07
CA PRO A 188 -22.58 4.70 -5.04
C PRO A 188 -23.32 3.53 -4.36
N ARG A 189 -24.47 3.12 -4.90
CA ARG A 189 -25.35 2.09 -4.26
C ARG A 189 -24.65 0.77 -3.94
N ASP A 190 -23.74 0.33 -4.82
CA ASP A 190 -23.00 -0.94 -4.65
C ASP A 190 -21.62 -0.74 -4.00
N PHE A 191 -21.36 0.44 -3.44
CA PHE A 191 -20.10 0.77 -2.79
C PHE A 191 -20.22 0.61 -1.27
N ASP A 192 -19.29 -0.14 -0.69
CA ASP A 192 -19.20 -0.31 0.76
C ASP A 192 -18.19 0.70 1.33
N PRO A 193 -18.64 1.76 2.02
CA PRO A 193 -17.74 2.78 2.58
C PRO A 193 -16.82 2.25 3.69
N ASP A 194 -17.13 1.11 4.29
CA ASP A 194 -16.27 0.52 5.32
C ASP A 194 -14.97 -0.03 4.72
N THR A 195 -15.01 -0.45 3.45
CA THR A 195 -13.81 -0.86 2.70
C THR A 195 -12.81 0.27 2.53
N VAL A 196 -13.23 1.53 2.63
CA VAL A 196 -12.34 2.69 2.56
C VAL A 196 -11.47 2.77 3.79
N VAL A 197 -12.02 2.54 4.99
CA VAL A 197 -11.23 2.55 6.23
C VAL A 197 -10.15 1.47 6.16
N GLU A 198 -10.51 0.26 5.73
CA GLU A 198 -9.57 -0.83 5.54
C GLU A 198 -8.47 -0.50 4.51
N LEU A 199 -8.83 0.18 3.41
CA LEU A 199 -7.87 0.66 2.41
C LEU A 199 -6.88 1.67 3.01
N LEU A 200 -7.37 2.66 3.77
CA LEU A 200 -6.55 3.69 4.39
C LEU A 200 -5.58 3.07 5.41
N GLU A 201 -6.03 2.12 6.23
CA GLU A 201 -5.17 1.43 7.19
C GLU A 201 -4.08 0.61 6.50
N ALA A 202 -4.41 -0.09 5.41
CA ALA A 202 -3.42 -0.81 4.61
C ALA A 202 -2.38 0.14 4.00
N LEU A 203 -2.80 1.31 3.53
CA LEU A 203 -1.91 2.35 3.01
C LEU A 203 -1.05 2.99 4.10
N LEU A 204 -1.58 3.14 5.32
CA LEU A 204 -0.79 3.60 6.48
C LEU A 204 0.33 2.62 6.80
N VAL A 205 0.06 1.31 6.83
CA VAL A 205 1.12 0.29 7.03
C VAL A 205 2.24 0.44 5.99
N LEU A 206 1.89 0.60 4.71
CA LEU A 206 2.89 0.75 3.63
C LEU A 206 3.69 2.05 3.76
N THR A 207 3.01 3.18 3.98
CA THR A 207 3.65 4.52 4.02
C THR A 207 4.46 4.75 5.29
N LEU A 208 4.05 4.15 6.42
CA LEU A 208 4.85 4.10 7.65
C LEU A 208 6.15 3.33 7.43
N GLY A 209 6.08 2.16 6.78
CA GLY A 209 7.27 1.37 6.45
C GLY A 209 8.22 2.11 5.49
N GLN A 210 7.69 2.95 4.62
CA GLN A 210 8.47 3.83 3.73
C GLN A 210 8.97 5.12 4.40
N GLN A 211 8.57 5.38 5.66
CA GLN A 211 8.85 6.62 6.38
C GLN A 211 8.38 7.88 5.64
N ASN A 212 7.27 7.78 4.88
CA ASN A 212 6.72 8.89 4.12
C ASN A 212 5.75 9.71 4.99
N ALA A 213 6.28 10.68 5.74
CA ALA A 213 5.50 11.53 6.64
C ALA A 213 4.38 12.33 5.97
N ASP A 214 4.55 12.66 4.70
CA ASP A 214 3.53 13.36 3.94
C ASP A 214 2.29 12.51 3.69
N LEU A 215 2.48 11.33 3.10
CA LEU A 215 1.36 10.41 2.88
C LEU A 215 0.78 9.86 4.18
N VAL A 216 1.60 9.66 5.22
CA VAL A 216 1.09 9.27 6.54
C VAL A 216 0.15 10.34 7.11
N GLY A 217 0.53 11.62 7.02
CA GLY A 217 -0.33 12.73 7.42
C GLY A 217 -1.62 12.83 6.61
N GLU A 218 -1.53 12.71 5.29
CA GLU A 218 -2.66 12.76 4.36
C GLU A 218 -3.68 11.64 4.65
N LEU A 219 -3.20 10.41 4.85
CA LEU A 219 -4.03 9.25 5.16
C LEU A 219 -4.65 9.34 6.56
N LEU A 220 -3.92 9.89 7.53
CA LEU A 220 -4.46 10.18 8.86
C LEU A 220 -5.58 11.22 8.79
N CYS A 221 -5.39 12.32 8.06
CA CYS A 221 -6.46 13.28 7.78
C CYS A 221 -7.68 12.58 7.17
N CYS A 222 -7.49 11.65 6.24
CA CYS A 222 -8.59 10.89 5.64
C CYS A 222 -9.38 10.04 6.64
N LEU A 223 -8.71 9.35 7.56
CA LEU A 223 -9.39 8.60 8.63
C LEU A 223 -10.21 9.56 9.52
N LEU A 224 -9.65 10.72 9.86
CA LEU A 224 -10.31 11.73 10.67
C LEU A 224 -11.50 12.37 9.94
N CYS A 225 -11.39 12.65 8.63
CA CYS A 225 -12.48 13.12 7.78
C CYS A 225 -13.62 12.10 7.70
N LEU A 226 -13.29 10.81 7.73
CA LEU A 226 -14.28 9.74 7.85
C LEU A 226 -14.82 9.59 9.27
N GLY A 227 -14.24 10.27 10.25
CA GLY A 227 -14.64 10.26 11.66
C GLY A 227 -14.09 9.11 12.48
N VAL A 228 -13.15 8.33 11.94
CA VAL A 228 -12.51 7.17 12.60
C VAL A 228 -11.30 7.63 13.40
N ARG A 229 -11.27 7.31 14.71
CA ARG A 229 -10.17 7.69 15.64
C ARG A 229 -9.63 6.51 16.45
N ASP A 230 -10.36 5.41 16.50
CA ASP A 230 -10.05 4.15 17.16
C ASP A 230 -9.30 3.16 16.24
N SER A 231 -8.55 3.68 15.27
CA SER A 231 -7.68 2.90 14.40
C SER A 231 -6.29 2.75 15.03
N GLU A 232 -5.81 1.51 15.13
CA GLU A 232 -4.45 1.21 15.59
C GLU A 232 -3.40 1.79 14.64
N GLU A 233 -3.63 1.72 13.33
CA GLU A 233 -2.73 2.33 12.35
C GLU A 233 -2.79 3.86 12.40
N GLY A 234 -3.97 4.43 12.71
CA GLY A 234 -4.10 5.86 13.03
C GLY A 234 -3.28 6.28 14.26
N ARG A 235 -3.26 5.46 15.32
CA ARG A 235 -2.42 5.68 16.51
C ARG A 235 -0.93 5.64 16.15
N ARG A 236 -0.49 4.64 15.38
CA ARG A 236 0.91 4.54 14.90
C ARG A 236 1.29 5.72 14.01
N ALA A 237 0.38 6.20 13.17
CA ALA A 237 0.58 7.41 12.36
C ALA A 237 0.83 8.64 13.25
N TRP A 238 0.05 8.83 14.31
CA TRP A 238 0.27 9.91 15.28
C TRP A 238 1.63 9.82 15.98
N GLU A 239 2.01 8.62 16.43
CA GLU A 239 3.31 8.38 17.06
C GLU A 239 4.46 8.72 16.11
N PHE A 240 4.36 8.27 14.86
CA PHE A 240 5.34 8.55 13.83
C PHE A 240 5.46 10.06 13.56
N LEU A 241 4.35 10.74 13.24
CA LEU A 241 4.34 12.19 12.97
C LEU A 241 4.90 12.99 14.16
N THR A 242 4.62 12.57 15.39
CA THR A 242 5.13 13.23 16.60
C THR A 242 6.62 13.03 16.75
N ALA A 243 7.13 11.83 16.43
CA ALA A 243 8.55 11.53 16.49
C ALA A 243 9.38 12.25 15.42
N VAL A 244 8.81 12.48 14.23
CA VAL A 244 9.51 13.16 13.12
C VAL A 244 9.32 14.68 13.09
N GLN A 245 8.45 15.25 13.92
CA GLN A 245 8.32 16.71 14.05
C GLN A 245 9.59 17.28 14.68
N GLU A 246 10.26 18.19 13.97
CA GLU A 246 11.45 18.89 14.43
C GLU A 246 11.12 19.86 15.58
N ALA A 247 12.15 20.27 16.32
CA ALA A 247 12.00 21.16 17.47
C ALA A 247 11.36 22.52 17.10
N ASP A 248 11.62 23.01 15.89
CA ASP A 248 11.06 24.26 15.37
C ASP A 248 9.65 24.11 14.79
N GLY A 249 9.09 22.89 14.80
CA GLY A 249 7.72 22.59 14.37
C GLY A 249 7.59 22.02 12.96
N ARG A 250 8.66 22.02 12.17
CA ARG A 250 8.69 21.43 10.82
C ARG A 250 8.40 19.94 10.86
N VAL A 251 7.70 19.46 9.84
CA VAL A 251 7.66 18.04 9.49
C VAL A 251 8.26 17.89 8.10
N ASN A 252 9.31 17.09 7.98
CA ASN A 252 10.02 16.93 6.71
C ASN A 252 9.20 16.05 5.74
N GLY A 253 9.16 16.44 4.47
CA GLY A 253 8.54 15.65 3.41
C GLY A 253 9.38 14.44 2.99
N PRO A 254 8.85 13.61 2.07
CA PRO A 254 9.50 12.38 1.68
C PRO A 254 10.84 12.64 0.97
N PRO A 255 11.83 11.75 1.15
CA PRO A 255 13.12 11.88 0.49
C PRO A 255 12.96 11.80 -1.04
N GLY A 256 13.78 12.56 -1.77
CA GLY A 256 13.87 12.47 -3.24
C GLY A 256 12.85 13.30 -4.04
N VAL A 257 11.96 14.05 -3.39
CA VAL A 257 11.11 15.04 -4.08
C VAL A 257 11.98 16.22 -4.51
N VAL A 258 12.20 16.36 -5.82
CA VAL A 258 12.95 17.48 -6.40
C VAL A 258 12.02 18.68 -6.55
N HIS A 259 12.19 19.68 -5.68
CA HIS A 259 11.50 20.96 -5.83
C HIS A 259 12.23 21.89 -6.84
N PRO A 260 11.52 22.74 -7.58
CA PRO A 260 12.15 23.74 -8.44
C PRO A 260 13.10 24.65 -7.65
N GLY A 261 14.32 24.85 -8.13
CA GLY A 261 15.33 25.72 -7.51
C GLY A 261 16.13 25.12 -6.35
N LEU A 262 15.97 23.82 -6.02
CA LEU A 262 16.78 23.17 -4.98
C LEU A 262 18.28 23.11 -5.31
N ALA A 263 18.61 23.09 -6.59
CA ALA A 263 19.97 23.07 -7.10
C ALA A 263 20.68 24.44 -6.99
N ASP A 264 19.94 25.51 -6.69
CA ASP A 264 20.45 26.89 -6.66
C ASP A 264 21.35 27.17 -5.43
N GLY A 265 21.53 26.20 -4.53
CA GLY A 265 22.33 26.35 -3.30
C GLY A 265 21.62 27.05 -2.14
N ASP A 266 20.42 27.58 -2.35
CA ASP A 266 19.60 28.25 -1.32
C ASP A 266 19.07 27.25 -0.27
N GLU A 267 19.79 27.15 0.86
CA GLU A 267 19.47 26.23 1.94
C GLU A 267 18.18 26.59 2.68
N ALA A 268 17.89 27.88 2.85
CA ALA A 268 16.68 28.36 3.52
C ALA A 268 15.43 27.99 2.72
N TYR A 269 15.45 28.26 1.41
CA TYR A 269 14.38 27.83 0.52
C TYR A 269 14.27 26.31 0.45
N ARG A 270 15.39 25.58 0.36
CA ARG A 270 15.38 24.10 0.35
C ARG A 270 14.71 23.54 1.60
N HIS A 271 15.10 24.04 2.77
CA HIS A 271 14.55 23.62 4.06
C HIS A 271 13.04 23.89 4.14
N TRP A 272 12.58 25.06 3.66
CA TRP A 272 11.16 25.37 3.59
C TRP A 272 10.40 24.50 2.56
N ALA A 273 10.87 24.46 1.31
CA ALA A 273 10.21 23.80 0.19
C ALA A 273 10.00 22.29 0.43
N THR A 274 10.95 21.65 1.10
CA THR A 274 10.87 20.21 1.42
C THR A 274 10.01 19.90 2.64
N GLY A 275 9.57 20.89 3.43
CA GLY A 275 8.81 20.66 4.66
C GLY A 275 7.43 21.34 4.72
N TYR A 276 7.16 22.38 3.91
CA TYR A 276 5.95 23.19 4.11
C TYR A 276 4.65 22.39 3.98
N HIS A 277 4.54 21.56 2.92
CA HIS A 277 3.32 20.81 2.63
C HIS A 277 3.02 19.81 3.75
N THR A 278 4.01 18.98 4.09
CA THR A 278 3.89 18.00 5.17
C THR A 278 3.61 18.66 6.53
N THR A 279 4.16 19.85 6.77
CA THR A 279 3.86 20.65 7.97
C THR A 279 2.40 21.15 7.98
N ILE A 280 1.87 21.59 6.84
CA ILE A 280 0.44 21.94 6.67
C ILE A 280 -0.43 20.73 6.97
N VAL A 281 -0.12 19.57 6.38
CA VAL A 281 -0.88 18.33 6.57
C VAL A 281 -0.87 17.89 8.03
N ALA A 282 0.27 17.95 8.72
CA ALA A 282 0.36 17.64 10.15
C ALA A 282 -0.45 18.59 11.03
N ALA A 283 -0.46 19.89 10.70
CA ALA A 283 -1.32 20.87 11.38
C ALA A 283 -2.81 20.58 11.12
N LEU A 284 -3.18 20.25 9.88
CA LEU A 284 -4.54 19.90 9.49
C LEU A 284 -5.03 18.62 10.20
N ALA A 285 -4.20 17.58 10.29
CA ALA A 285 -4.54 16.37 11.02
C ALA A 285 -4.88 16.67 12.48
N ALA A 286 -4.09 17.52 13.15
CA ALA A 286 -4.30 17.87 14.54
C ALA A 286 -5.58 18.71 14.73
N LEU A 287 -5.84 19.62 13.79
CA LEU A 287 -7.06 20.41 13.74
C LEU A 287 -8.31 19.53 13.55
N LEU A 288 -8.28 18.59 12.60
CA LEU A 288 -9.38 17.65 12.34
C LEU A 288 -9.65 16.74 13.55
N ASP A 289 -8.60 16.27 14.22
CA ASP A 289 -8.73 15.39 15.37
C ASP A 289 -9.43 16.07 16.54
N ARG A 290 -8.98 17.29 16.89
CA ARG A 290 -9.54 18.07 18.01
C ARG A 290 -10.85 18.77 17.68
N SER A 291 -11.20 18.93 16.40
CA SER A 291 -12.39 19.66 15.99
C SER A 291 -13.67 19.02 16.56
N PRO A 292 -14.58 19.82 17.15
CA PRO A 292 -15.89 19.33 17.58
C PRO A 292 -16.89 19.20 16.42
N ARG A 293 -16.56 19.70 15.23
CA ARG A 293 -17.47 19.75 14.06
C ARG A 293 -17.31 18.56 13.13
N VAL A 294 -16.18 17.87 13.17
CA VAL A 294 -15.92 16.69 12.36
C VAL A 294 -16.75 15.51 12.86
N VAL A 295 -17.34 14.76 11.94
CA VAL A 295 -18.11 13.56 12.23
C VAL A 295 -17.28 12.59 13.10
N ARG A 296 -17.94 11.86 14.00
CA ARG A 296 -17.31 10.79 14.79
C ARG A 296 -18.07 9.50 14.56
N ARG A 297 -17.34 8.43 14.23
CA ARG A 297 -17.88 7.08 14.07
C ARG A 297 -16.92 6.06 14.63
N SER A 298 -17.46 4.93 15.06
CA SER A 298 -16.64 3.78 15.43
C SER A 298 -15.97 3.20 14.18
N ARG A 299 -14.76 2.66 14.34
CA ARG A 299 -14.09 1.93 13.28
C ARG A 299 -14.96 0.74 12.84
N PRO A 300 -15.28 0.62 11.54
CA PRO A 300 -16.02 -0.53 11.06
C PRO A 300 -15.20 -1.82 11.14
N ALA A 301 -15.88 -2.96 11.20
CA ALA A 301 -15.21 -4.25 11.12
C ALA A 301 -14.62 -4.43 9.71
N ALA A 302 -13.37 -4.90 9.64
CA ALA A 302 -12.74 -5.19 8.36
C ALA A 302 -13.59 -6.22 7.56
N PRO A 303 -13.95 -5.91 6.30
CA PRO A 303 -14.57 -6.86 5.41
C PRO A 303 -13.73 -8.15 5.33
N LYS A 304 -14.38 -9.32 5.25
CA LYS A 304 -13.70 -10.62 5.09
C LYS A 304 -14.05 -11.30 3.76
N PRO A 305 -13.78 -10.66 2.59
CA PRO A 305 -14.04 -11.27 1.30
C PRO A 305 -13.20 -12.54 1.12
N ARG A 306 -13.86 -13.63 0.76
CA ARG A 306 -13.20 -14.89 0.39
C ARG A 306 -12.78 -14.82 -1.07
N GLN A 307 -11.48 -14.87 -1.33
CA GLN A 307 -10.95 -15.02 -2.70
C GLN A 307 -10.77 -16.49 -3.03
N ALA A 308 -11.53 -17.06 -3.97
CA ALA A 308 -11.34 -18.46 -4.35
C ALA A 308 -9.93 -18.69 -4.95
N VAL A 309 -9.14 -19.56 -4.31
CA VAL A 309 -7.76 -19.90 -4.74
C VAL A 309 -7.65 -21.33 -5.25
N GLU A 310 -8.64 -22.17 -4.99
CA GLU A 310 -8.65 -23.61 -5.22
C GLU A 310 -8.47 -23.94 -6.71
N GLN A 311 -9.32 -23.37 -7.57
CA GLN A 311 -9.28 -23.62 -9.00
C GLN A 311 -8.01 -23.07 -9.67
N PRO A 312 -7.57 -21.82 -9.39
CA PRO A 312 -6.27 -21.34 -9.84
C PRO A 312 -5.11 -22.22 -9.38
N LEU A 313 -5.09 -22.65 -8.11
CA LEU A 313 -4.06 -23.52 -7.57
C LEU A 313 -4.04 -24.87 -8.30
N ARG A 314 -5.20 -25.53 -8.46
CA ARG A 314 -5.31 -26.81 -9.17
C ARG A 314 -4.75 -26.74 -10.59
N ARG A 315 -5.11 -25.71 -11.37
CA ARG A 315 -4.58 -25.52 -12.73
C ARG A 315 -3.06 -25.36 -12.76
N ALA A 316 -2.53 -24.62 -11.79
CA ALA A 316 -1.09 -24.38 -11.68
C ALA A 316 -0.32 -25.64 -11.27
N VAL A 317 -0.89 -26.45 -10.38
CA VAL A 317 -0.34 -27.76 -9.99
C VAL A 317 -0.24 -28.68 -11.22
N VAL A 318 -1.31 -28.80 -12.01
CA VAL A 318 -1.31 -29.62 -13.23
C VAL A 318 -0.24 -29.14 -14.21
N TRP A 319 -0.22 -27.84 -14.52
CA TRP A 319 0.75 -27.27 -15.46
C TRP A 319 2.20 -27.46 -14.98
N LEU A 320 2.46 -27.25 -13.69
CA LEU A 320 3.79 -27.35 -13.11
C LEU A 320 4.26 -28.81 -13.09
N ALA A 321 3.36 -29.76 -12.81
CA ALA A 321 3.66 -31.17 -12.86
C ALA A 321 4.04 -31.62 -14.28
N ASP A 322 3.21 -31.31 -15.28
CA ASP A 322 3.46 -31.68 -16.67
C ASP A 322 4.75 -31.05 -17.21
N THR A 323 5.02 -29.80 -16.84
CA THR A 323 6.23 -29.09 -17.27
C THR A 323 7.49 -29.64 -16.60
N SER A 324 7.44 -29.90 -15.29
CA SER A 324 8.60 -30.43 -14.56
C SER A 324 9.07 -31.79 -15.08
N ARG A 325 8.16 -32.65 -15.54
CA ARG A 325 8.50 -33.95 -16.15
C ARG A 325 9.37 -33.83 -17.40
N ARG A 326 9.24 -32.74 -18.16
CA ARG A 326 10.02 -32.49 -19.38
C ARG A 326 11.46 -32.02 -19.10
N HIS A 327 11.77 -31.67 -17.86
CA HIS A 327 13.08 -31.16 -17.46
C HIS A 327 13.91 -32.22 -16.71
N ALA A 328 15.16 -31.88 -16.41
CA ALA A 328 16.04 -32.73 -15.61
C ALA A 328 15.54 -32.78 -14.15
N PRO A 329 15.36 -33.96 -13.53
CA PRO A 329 14.72 -34.07 -12.23
C PRO A 329 15.48 -33.36 -11.12
N ALA A 330 16.81 -33.39 -11.16
CA ALA A 330 17.65 -32.64 -10.22
C ALA A 330 17.34 -31.13 -10.31
N ALA A 331 17.38 -30.53 -11.50
CA ALA A 331 17.10 -29.11 -11.66
C ALA A 331 15.64 -28.70 -11.32
N SER A 332 14.69 -29.63 -11.43
CA SER A 332 13.25 -29.39 -11.23
C SER A 332 12.70 -29.95 -9.92
N LEU A 333 13.54 -30.44 -9.02
CA LEU A 333 13.11 -30.99 -7.73
C LEU A 333 12.30 -29.98 -6.88
N PRO A 334 12.65 -28.68 -6.82
CA PRO A 334 11.82 -27.69 -6.12
C PRO A 334 10.40 -27.56 -6.67
N ALA A 335 10.23 -27.72 -7.99
CA ALA A 335 8.90 -27.69 -8.61
C ALA A 335 8.09 -28.95 -8.27
N ALA A 336 8.73 -30.12 -8.24
CA ALA A 336 8.08 -31.37 -7.83
C ALA A 336 7.66 -31.34 -6.36
N ALA A 337 8.50 -30.80 -5.47
CA ALA A 337 8.16 -30.58 -4.07
C ALA A 337 6.96 -29.63 -3.91
N ALA A 338 6.92 -28.52 -4.65
CA ALA A 338 5.81 -27.59 -4.64
C ALA A 338 4.49 -28.23 -5.13
N VAL A 339 4.55 -29.05 -6.17
CA VAL A 339 3.41 -29.83 -6.68
C VAL A 339 2.88 -30.78 -5.61
N ALA A 340 3.75 -31.55 -4.96
CA ALA A 340 3.35 -32.48 -3.90
C ALA A 340 2.69 -31.75 -2.72
N HIS A 341 3.31 -30.67 -2.25
CA HIS A 341 2.80 -29.84 -1.17
C HIS A 341 1.39 -29.29 -1.49
N ALA A 342 1.23 -28.69 -2.68
CA ALA A 342 -0.03 -28.07 -3.07
C ALA A 342 -1.14 -29.09 -3.38
N ALA A 343 -0.82 -30.23 -3.98
CA ALA A 343 -1.76 -31.33 -4.18
C ALA A 343 -2.28 -31.88 -2.84
N GLY A 344 -1.38 -32.04 -1.86
CA GLY A 344 -1.74 -32.38 -0.49
C GLY A 344 -2.63 -31.34 0.18
N ALA A 345 -2.29 -30.05 0.05
CA ALA A 345 -3.10 -28.95 0.58
C ALA A 345 -4.52 -28.92 0.00
N LEU A 346 -4.68 -29.24 -1.30
CA LEU A 346 -5.99 -29.35 -1.95
C LEU A 346 -6.80 -30.59 -1.54
N GLY A 347 -6.20 -31.54 -0.82
CA GLY A 347 -6.80 -32.86 -0.59
C GLY A 347 -6.87 -33.72 -1.85
N GLU A 348 -6.07 -33.41 -2.88
CA GLU A 348 -6.03 -34.08 -4.18
C GLU A 348 -4.62 -34.60 -4.49
N PRO A 349 -4.04 -35.48 -3.64
CA PRO A 349 -2.65 -35.93 -3.79
C PRO A 349 -2.39 -36.60 -5.15
N GLU A 350 -3.41 -37.23 -5.75
CA GLU A 350 -3.33 -37.87 -7.07
C GLU A 350 -2.87 -36.94 -8.21
N LEU A 351 -3.01 -35.62 -8.06
CA LEU A 351 -2.46 -34.65 -9.01
C LEU A 351 -0.92 -34.70 -9.10
N ALA A 352 -0.25 -35.04 -8.01
CA ALA A 352 1.21 -35.11 -7.93
C ALA A 352 1.76 -36.48 -8.35
N ARG A 353 0.96 -37.55 -8.22
CA ARG A 353 1.41 -38.94 -8.34
C ARG A 353 2.19 -39.25 -9.64
N PRO A 354 1.77 -38.82 -10.85
CA PRO A 354 2.51 -39.13 -12.08
C PRO A 354 3.91 -38.50 -12.11
N LEU A 355 4.05 -37.27 -11.60
CA LEU A 355 5.33 -36.59 -11.50
C LEU A 355 6.24 -37.27 -10.47
N LEU A 356 5.68 -37.63 -9.32
CA LEU A 356 6.41 -38.28 -8.24
C LEU A 356 6.98 -39.65 -8.65
N LEU A 357 6.20 -40.45 -9.39
CA LEU A 357 6.69 -41.71 -9.97
C LEU A 357 7.86 -41.48 -10.93
N ASP A 358 7.69 -40.58 -11.90
CA ASP A 358 8.74 -40.23 -12.89
C ASP A 358 10.04 -39.79 -12.21
N PHE A 359 9.95 -38.91 -11.21
CA PHE A 359 11.11 -38.42 -10.48
C PHE A 359 11.75 -39.51 -9.60
N SER A 360 10.95 -40.35 -8.95
CA SER A 360 11.45 -41.44 -8.12
C SER A 360 12.30 -42.44 -8.90
N GLU A 361 11.88 -42.76 -10.13
CA GLU A 361 12.60 -43.65 -11.04
C GLU A 361 13.89 -43.01 -11.55
N ARG A 362 13.80 -41.76 -12.03
CA ARG A 362 14.96 -41.06 -12.63
C ARG A 362 16.00 -40.60 -11.62
N LEU A 363 15.63 -40.49 -10.34
CA LEU A 363 16.53 -40.14 -9.24
C LEU A 363 16.91 -41.35 -8.37
N ALA A 364 16.49 -42.58 -8.72
CA ALA A 364 16.69 -43.78 -7.88
C ALA A 364 18.15 -43.99 -7.45
N ASP A 365 19.10 -43.64 -8.34
CA ASP A 365 20.54 -43.76 -8.16
C ASP A 365 21.27 -42.39 -8.10
N ALA A 366 20.56 -41.31 -7.79
CA ALA A 366 21.15 -39.98 -7.70
C ALA A 366 22.17 -39.86 -6.56
N ASP A 367 23.27 -39.14 -6.80
CA ASP A 367 24.28 -38.86 -5.80
C ASP A 367 23.72 -38.03 -4.62
N ALA A 368 24.29 -38.21 -3.43
CA ALA A 368 23.89 -37.46 -2.23
C ALA A 368 23.98 -35.94 -2.40
N GLU A 369 24.91 -35.47 -3.24
CA GLU A 369 25.11 -34.05 -3.56
C GLU A 369 23.87 -33.42 -4.22
N VAL A 370 23.11 -34.19 -5.01
CA VAL A 370 21.85 -33.73 -5.62
C VAL A 370 20.85 -33.35 -4.54
N TRP A 371 20.62 -34.23 -3.56
CA TRP A 371 19.70 -33.99 -2.46
C TRP A 371 20.19 -32.85 -1.56
N GLN A 372 21.49 -32.85 -1.23
CA GLN A 372 22.10 -31.81 -0.40
C GLN A 372 21.97 -30.42 -1.04
N GLY A 373 22.13 -30.31 -2.35
CA GLY A 373 22.06 -29.04 -3.10
C GLY A 373 20.72 -28.33 -3.04
N HIS A 374 19.62 -29.04 -2.74
CA HIS A 374 18.28 -28.44 -2.61
C HIS A 374 17.85 -28.13 -1.17
N GLY A 375 18.55 -28.68 -0.19
CA GLY A 375 18.24 -28.49 1.23
C GLY A 375 16.97 -29.23 1.70
N MET A 376 16.83 -29.34 3.03
CA MET A 376 15.80 -30.16 3.67
C MET A 376 14.37 -29.65 3.50
N GLU A 377 14.16 -28.38 3.16
CA GLU A 377 12.83 -27.86 2.87
C GLU A 377 12.25 -28.52 1.62
N VAL A 378 12.99 -28.49 0.51
CA VAL A 378 12.57 -29.08 -0.77
C VAL A 378 12.54 -30.61 -0.68
N VAL A 379 13.64 -31.19 -0.17
CA VAL A 379 13.79 -32.65 -0.09
C VAL A 379 12.73 -33.26 0.83
N GLY A 380 12.46 -32.62 1.97
CA GLY A 380 11.47 -33.11 2.94
C GLY A 380 10.04 -33.09 2.38
N GLU A 381 9.64 -32.02 1.68
CA GLU A 381 8.31 -31.95 1.03
C GLU A 381 8.17 -33.01 -0.08
N PHE A 382 9.20 -33.19 -0.91
CA PHE A 382 9.20 -34.22 -1.94
C PHE A 382 9.09 -35.63 -1.34
N ALA A 383 9.87 -35.93 -0.29
CA ALA A 383 9.81 -37.19 0.43
C ALA A 383 8.43 -37.46 1.06
N ASN A 384 7.80 -36.44 1.63
CA ASN A 384 6.45 -36.54 2.17
C ASN A 384 5.43 -36.86 1.06
N GLY A 385 5.57 -36.24 -0.11
CA GLY A 385 4.79 -36.54 -1.30
C GLY A 385 4.91 -38.02 -1.72
N LEU A 386 6.14 -38.53 -1.85
CA LEU A 386 6.38 -39.94 -2.20
C LEU A 386 5.71 -40.90 -1.21
N ARG A 387 5.87 -40.62 0.09
CA ARG A 387 5.29 -41.43 1.15
C ARG A 387 3.77 -41.47 1.12
N THR A 388 3.14 -40.34 0.85
CA THR A 388 1.66 -40.24 0.76
C THR A 388 1.10 -41.22 -0.27
N HIS A 389 1.87 -41.55 -1.30
CA HIS A 389 1.51 -42.52 -2.35
C HIS A 389 2.18 -43.90 -2.20
N GLY A 390 2.94 -44.14 -1.14
CA GLY A 390 3.71 -45.38 -0.97
C GLY A 390 4.80 -45.59 -2.03
N ILE A 391 5.32 -44.51 -2.61
CA ILE A 391 6.40 -44.54 -3.61
C ILE A 391 7.75 -44.53 -2.88
N THR A 392 8.68 -45.37 -3.31
CA THR A 392 10.04 -45.47 -2.75
C THR A 392 11.07 -44.86 -3.69
N CYS A 393 12.11 -44.21 -3.15
CA CYS A 393 13.25 -43.72 -3.92
C CYS A 393 14.53 -44.04 -3.14
N ALA A 394 15.32 -45.00 -3.63
CA ALA A 394 16.40 -45.63 -2.86
C ALA A 394 17.49 -44.63 -2.44
N SER A 395 17.98 -43.80 -3.36
CA SER A 395 18.98 -42.76 -3.08
C SER A 395 18.49 -41.73 -2.05
N LEU A 396 17.21 -41.32 -2.14
CA LEU A 396 16.60 -40.38 -1.21
C LEU A 396 16.46 -40.99 0.19
N ASP A 397 16.00 -42.24 0.29
CA ASP A 397 15.89 -42.95 1.57
C ASP A 397 17.26 -43.09 2.25
N LEU A 398 18.31 -43.38 1.48
CA LEU A 398 19.68 -43.43 1.98
C LEU A 398 20.14 -42.06 2.48
N PHE A 399 19.92 -40.99 1.69
CA PHE A 399 20.26 -39.63 2.06
C PHE A 399 19.55 -39.17 3.34
N LEU A 400 18.24 -39.42 3.44
CA LEU A 400 17.42 -39.05 4.59
C LEU A 400 17.82 -39.80 5.86
N LYS A 401 18.12 -41.11 5.77
CA LYS A 401 18.64 -41.90 6.90
C LYS A 401 20.00 -41.40 7.36
N SER A 402 20.90 -41.11 6.42
CA SER A 402 22.22 -40.53 6.72
C SER A 402 22.09 -39.17 7.41
N THR A 403 21.20 -38.30 6.89
CA THR A 403 20.93 -36.98 7.47
C THR A 403 20.35 -37.10 8.89
N ALA A 404 19.38 -37.99 9.09
CA ALA A 404 18.79 -38.23 10.41
C ALA A 404 19.84 -38.74 11.40
N ALA A 405 20.66 -39.73 11.01
CA ALA A 405 21.75 -40.22 11.85
C ALA A 405 22.76 -39.12 12.21
N ALA A 406 23.11 -38.23 11.26
CA ALA A 406 23.99 -37.11 11.53
C ALA A 406 23.37 -36.12 12.53
N VAL A 407 22.08 -35.82 12.39
CA VAL A 407 21.33 -34.95 13.31
C VAL A 407 21.20 -35.59 14.70
N GLU A 408 21.04 -36.91 14.81
CA GLU A 408 21.00 -37.63 16.09
C GLU A 408 22.30 -37.53 16.89
N LEU A 409 23.44 -37.33 16.22
CA LEU A 409 24.73 -37.14 16.87
C LEU A 409 24.95 -35.73 17.42
N LEU A 410 24.08 -34.77 17.11
CA LEU A 410 24.18 -33.41 17.61
C LEU A 410 23.60 -33.31 19.03
N ASP A 411 24.20 -32.49 19.88
CA ASP A 411 23.62 -32.16 21.18
C ASP A 411 22.49 -31.14 21.05
N ARG A 412 22.64 -30.20 20.10
CA ARG A 412 21.69 -29.13 19.83
C ARG A 412 21.80 -28.66 18.38
N VAL A 413 20.70 -28.18 17.81
CA VAL A 413 20.67 -27.52 16.50
C VAL A 413 20.45 -26.01 16.67
N PRO A 414 20.96 -25.17 15.75
CA PRO A 414 20.64 -23.76 15.77
C PRO A 414 19.12 -23.54 15.55
N PRO A 415 18.51 -22.48 16.11
CA PRO A 415 17.05 -22.24 16.01
C PRO A 415 16.53 -22.24 14.56
N GLN A 416 17.32 -21.73 13.62
CA GLN A 416 17.00 -21.73 12.18
C GLN A 416 16.86 -23.14 11.56
N ALA A 417 17.45 -24.18 12.18
CA ALA A 417 17.35 -25.56 11.72
C ALA A 417 16.20 -26.33 12.40
N ALA A 418 15.50 -25.73 13.37
CA ALA A 418 14.43 -26.39 14.12
C ALA A 418 13.33 -26.93 13.21
N HIS A 419 12.94 -26.16 12.18
CA HIS A 419 11.93 -26.59 11.21
C HIS A 419 12.36 -27.84 10.42
N ASN A 420 13.63 -27.94 10.05
CA ASN A 420 14.16 -29.10 9.33
C ASN A 420 14.17 -30.36 10.22
N VAL A 421 14.45 -30.21 11.52
CA VAL A 421 14.34 -31.31 12.49
C VAL A 421 12.89 -31.77 12.61
N GLN A 422 11.92 -30.85 12.69
CA GLN A 422 10.50 -31.22 12.74
C GLN A 422 10.03 -31.92 11.45
N ARG A 423 10.58 -31.54 10.28
CA ARG A 423 10.33 -32.27 9.03
C ARG A 423 10.80 -33.73 9.11
N LEU A 424 11.98 -33.99 9.68
CA LEU A 424 12.46 -35.37 9.88
C LEU A 424 11.55 -36.17 10.83
N VAL A 425 10.95 -35.51 11.83
CA VAL A 425 9.93 -36.14 12.71
C VAL A 425 8.65 -36.45 11.94
N GLY A 426 8.15 -35.51 11.12
CA GLY A 426 7.00 -35.76 10.24
C GLY A 426 7.27 -36.89 9.25
N LEU A 427 8.53 -37.04 8.84
CA LEU A 427 9.03 -38.17 8.07
C LEU A 427 9.33 -39.41 8.93
N GLY A 428 9.04 -39.46 10.23
CA GLY A 428 9.27 -40.64 11.07
C GLY A 428 10.72 -41.10 11.13
N LEU A 429 11.66 -40.23 10.78
CA LEU A 429 13.11 -40.49 10.81
C LEU A 429 13.74 -40.06 12.14
N LEU A 430 13.05 -39.21 12.89
CA LEU A 430 13.42 -38.78 14.24
C LEU A 430 12.21 -38.90 15.16
N THR A 431 12.46 -39.15 16.44
CA THR A 431 11.39 -39.15 17.45
C THR A 431 11.08 -37.71 17.90
N PRO A 432 9.80 -37.38 18.23
CA PRO A 432 9.44 -36.06 18.75
C PRO A 432 10.25 -35.65 19.98
N GLN A 433 10.50 -36.60 20.90
CA GLN A 433 11.30 -36.37 22.11
C GLN A 433 12.73 -35.93 21.78
N ARG A 434 13.37 -36.59 20.81
CA ARG A 434 14.73 -36.23 20.38
C ARG A 434 14.74 -34.86 19.70
N ALA A 435 13.75 -34.56 18.87
CA ALA A 435 13.61 -33.25 18.24
C ALA A 435 13.48 -32.12 19.27
N THR A 436 12.64 -32.29 20.30
CA THR A 436 12.52 -31.31 21.39
C THR A 436 13.85 -31.09 22.12
N ALA A 437 14.61 -32.16 22.38
CA ALA A 437 15.93 -32.04 22.99
C ALA A 437 16.91 -31.24 22.11
N LEU A 438 16.89 -31.49 20.79
CA LEU A 438 17.76 -30.83 19.82
C LEU A 438 17.43 -29.34 19.63
N THR A 439 16.15 -28.97 19.62
CA THR A 439 15.73 -27.57 19.40
C THR A 439 15.62 -26.76 20.70
N GLY A 440 15.61 -27.43 21.84
CA GLY A 440 15.35 -26.80 23.14
C GLY A 440 13.94 -26.21 23.24
N GLY A 441 12.98 -26.74 22.46
CA GLY A 441 11.60 -26.25 22.42
C GLY A 441 11.39 -24.91 21.70
N ALA A 442 12.42 -24.35 21.08
CA ALA A 442 12.30 -23.10 20.32
C ALA A 442 11.59 -23.33 18.97
N GLU A 443 10.58 -22.51 18.67
CA GLU A 443 10.11 -22.33 17.31
C GLU A 443 11.13 -21.51 16.50
N ALA A 444 11.21 -21.80 15.20
CA ALA A 444 12.09 -21.03 14.32
C ALA A 444 11.62 -19.57 14.27
N PRO A 445 12.53 -18.58 14.35
CA PRO A 445 12.14 -17.18 14.19
C PRO A 445 11.54 -16.98 12.79
N HIS A 446 10.30 -16.51 12.74
CA HIS A 446 9.72 -15.99 11.51
C HIS A 446 10.33 -14.63 11.18
N PRO A 447 10.74 -14.36 9.93
CA PRO A 447 11.18 -13.02 9.55
C PRO A 447 10.09 -11.99 9.86
N ALA A 448 10.50 -10.80 10.32
CA ALA A 448 9.58 -9.74 10.69
C ALA A 448 8.68 -9.36 9.49
N PRO A 449 7.34 -9.40 9.64
CA PRO A 449 6.40 -9.08 8.55
C PRO A 449 6.61 -7.68 7.96
N GLU A 450 7.10 -6.73 8.77
CA GLU A 450 7.18 -5.31 8.39
C GLU A 450 8.18 -5.02 7.26
N THR A 451 9.34 -5.70 7.22
CA THR A 451 10.33 -5.49 6.15
C THR A 451 9.87 -6.05 4.80
N ALA A 452 9.11 -7.14 4.80
CA ALA A 452 8.59 -7.74 3.57
C ALA A 452 7.47 -6.89 2.95
N VAL A 453 6.69 -6.18 3.78
CA VAL A 453 5.62 -5.29 3.30
C VAL A 453 6.18 -4.10 2.53
N THR A 454 7.31 -3.53 2.97
CA THR A 454 7.90 -2.33 2.34
C THR A 454 8.46 -2.57 0.94
N GLU A 455 8.85 -3.80 0.63
CA GLU A 455 9.44 -4.15 -0.66
C GLU A 455 8.39 -4.51 -1.74
N LEU A 456 7.12 -4.71 -1.34
CA LEU A 456 6.04 -5.08 -2.25
C LEU A 456 5.82 -4.10 -3.43
N PRO A 457 5.80 -2.77 -3.22
CA PRO A 457 5.63 -1.84 -4.33
C PRO A 457 6.77 -1.95 -5.37
N GLY A 458 8.01 -2.20 -4.93
CA GLY A 458 9.14 -2.45 -5.82
C GLY A 458 8.98 -3.79 -6.55
N ALA A 459 8.65 -4.85 -5.83
CA ALA A 459 8.44 -6.17 -6.40
C ALA A 459 7.34 -6.20 -7.49
N TRP A 460 6.28 -5.40 -7.33
CA TRP A 460 5.27 -5.25 -8.37
C TRP A 460 5.80 -4.47 -9.60
N LYS A 461 6.48 -3.33 -9.40
CA LYS A 461 7.02 -2.50 -10.49
C LYS A 461 7.99 -3.28 -11.36
N ASP A 462 8.86 -4.06 -10.73
CA ASP A 462 9.91 -4.84 -11.40
C ASP A 462 9.45 -6.26 -11.78
N TYR A 463 8.15 -6.55 -11.62
CA TYR A 463 7.52 -7.82 -11.98
C TYR A 463 8.18 -9.05 -11.31
N HIS A 464 8.64 -8.89 -10.07
CA HIS A 464 9.23 -9.94 -9.24
C HIS A 464 8.16 -10.82 -8.58
N LEU A 465 7.47 -11.65 -9.37
CA LEU A 465 6.39 -12.51 -8.89
C LEU A 465 6.80 -13.47 -7.77
N GLY A 466 8.04 -13.97 -7.79
CA GLY A 466 8.55 -14.83 -6.72
C GLY A 466 8.58 -14.14 -5.36
N HIS A 467 8.92 -12.85 -5.34
CA HIS A 467 8.94 -12.05 -4.11
C HIS A 467 7.50 -11.84 -3.58
N ILE A 468 6.58 -11.45 -4.45
CA ILE A 468 5.17 -11.26 -4.06
C ILE A 468 4.56 -12.57 -3.55
N ALA A 469 4.87 -13.70 -4.20
CA ALA A 469 4.47 -15.02 -3.74
C ALA A 469 5.08 -15.38 -2.37
N GLY A 470 6.36 -15.05 -2.14
CA GLY A 470 7.01 -15.20 -0.85
C GLY A 470 6.29 -14.43 0.26
N PHE A 471 6.00 -13.15 0.02
CA PHE A 471 5.22 -12.32 0.94
C PHE A 471 3.84 -12.92 1.26
N VAL A 472 3.09 -13.36 0.23
CA VAL A 472 1.77 -13.98 0.42
C VAL A 472 1.87 -15.26 1.25
N ARG A 473 2.86 -16.12 0.95
CA ARG A 473 3.09 -17.36 1.69
C ARG A 473 3.36 -17.09 3.16
N ASP A 474 4.26 -16.15 3.44
CA ASP A 474 4.73 -15.89 4.80
C ASP A 474 3.64 -15.18 5.61
N SER A 475 2.92 -14.23 4.99
CA SER A 475 1.73 -13.59 5.59
C SER A 475 0.62 -14.61 5.89
N ALA A 476 0.36 -15.56 4.99
CA ALA A 476 -0.65 -16.59 5.21
C ALA A 476 -0.28 -17.50 6.39
N ARG A 477 0.99 -17.90 6.50
CA ARG A 477 1.52 -18.70 7.62
C ARG A 477 1.45 -17.94 8.94
N ALA A 478 1.62 -16.62 8.93
CA ALA A 478 1.46 -15.74 10.09
C ALA A 478 -0.01 -15.44 10.46
N GLY A 479 -0.99 -16.09 9.83
CA GLY A 479 -2.42 -15.84 10.09
C GLY A 479 -2.96 -14.53 9.48
N GLN A 480 -2.16 -13.84 8.66
CA GLN A 480 -2.50 -12.56 8.03
C GLN A 480 -3.09 -12.72 6.62
N ALA A 481 -3.61 -13.90 6.28
CA ALA A 481 -4.22 -14.18 4.97
C ALA A 481 -5.43 -13.27 4.66
N GLN A 482 -6.09 -12.75 5.69
CA GLN A 482 -7.26 -11.86 5.56
C GLN A 482 -6.91 -10.37 5.56
N HIS A 483 -5.65 -10.02 5.88
CA HIS A 483 -5.19 -8.64 5.85
C HIS A 483 -5.27 -8.06 4.43
N ARG A 484 -5.68 -6.80 4.29
CA ARG A 484 -5.96 -6.18 2.99
C ARG A 484 -4.76 -6.26 2.03
N ILE A 485 -3.55 -5.96 2.50
CA ILE A 485 -2.32 -6.06 1.69
C ILE A 485 -2.14 -7.47 1.14
N THR A 486 -2.32 -8.50 1.98
CA THR A 486 -2.21 -9.91 1.58
C THR A 486 -3.26 -10.29 0.55
N ARG A 487 -4.52 -9.87 0.75
CA ARG A 487 -5.61 -10.14 -0.21
C ARG A 487 -5.34 -9.48 -1.56
N ASP A 488 -4.85 -8.25 -1.56
CA ASP A 488 -4.56 -7.54 -2.80
C ASP A 488 -3.32 -8.14 -3.51
N ALA A 489 -2.32 -8.61 -2.76
CA ALA A 489 -1.20 -9.38 -3.31
C ALA A 489 -1.67 -10.72 -3.92
N ILE A 490 -2.59 -11.43 -3.26
CA ILE A 490 -3.21 -12.66 -3.82
C ILE A 490 -3.97 -12.31 -5.11
N SER A 491 -4.83 -11.30 -5.10
CA SER A 491 -5.55 -10.84 -6.31
C SER A 491 -4.60 -10.50 -7.45
N PHE A 492 -3.46 -9.88 -7.13
CA PHE A 492 -2.45 -9.58 -8.13
C PHE A 492 -1.87 -10.84 -8.76
N LEU A 493 -1.45 -11.81 -7.94
CA LEU A 493 -0.94 -13.11 -8.40
C LEU A 493 -1.98 -13.85 -9.25
N LEU A 494 -3.23 -13.94 -8.78
CA LEU A 494 -4.32 -14.58 -9.51
C LEU A 494 -4.54 -13.96 -10.89
N ALA A 495 -4.43 -12.64 -11.01
CA ALA A 495 -4.53 -11.94 -12.29
C ALA A 495 -3.36 -12.23 -13.26
N GLN A 496 -2.27 -12.84 -12.79
CA GLN A 496 -1.14 -13.25 -13.63
C GLN A 496 -1.28 -14.66 -14.21
N GLN A 497 -2.34 -15.41 -13.85
CA GLN A 497 -2.50 -16.76 -14.36
C GLN A 497 -2.87 -16.76 -15.86
N SER A 498 -2.17 -17.56 -16.65
CA SER A 498 -2.48 -17.80 -18.05
C SER A 498 -3.56 -18.88 -18.22
N SER A 499 -4.08 -19.01 -19.44
CA SER A 499 -5.06 -20.05 -19.78
C SER A 499 -4.53 -21.48 -19.63
N CYS A 500 -3.21 -21.70 -19.71
CA CYS A 500 -2.59 -23.01 -19.50
C CYS A 500 -2.31 -23.32 -18.02
N GLY A 501 -2.57 -22.38 -17.09
CA GLY A 501 -2.41 -22.58 -15.66
C GLY A 501 -1.12 -22.02 -15.07
N ALA A 502 -0.13 -21.66 -15.88
CA ALA A 502 1.11 -21.02 -15.46
C ALA A 502 0.89 -19.60 -14.93
N PHE A 503 1.83 -19.07 -14.13
CA PHE A 503 1.82 -17.70 -13.64
C PHE A 503 2.91 -16.84 -14.26
N GLY A 504 2.50 -15.64 -14.68
CA GLY A 504 3.39 -14.58 -15.15
C GLY A 504 3.58 -14.51 -16.66
N ARG A 505 4.30 -13.48 -17.09
CA ARG A 505 4.60 -13.17 -18.50
C ARG A 505 6.07 -12.72 -18.65
N PRO A 506 7.04 -13.64 -18.72
CA PRO A 506 8.45 -13.26 -18.78
C PRO A 506 8.75 -12.54 -20.09
N ALA A 507 9.34 -11.35 -19.98
CA ALA A 507 9.79 -10.55 -21.12
C ALA A 507 11.17 -11.05 -21.59
N HIS A 508 11.22 -12.25 -22.19
CA HIS A 508 12.44 -12.84 -22.71
C HIS A 508 12.20 -13.51 -24.07
N ASP A 509 13.05 -13.25 -25.05
CA ASP A 509 12.88 -13.75 -26.43
C ASP A 509 13.20 -15.24 -26.56
N ASP A 510 14.22 -15.75 -25.86
CA ASP A 510 14.53 -17.19 -25.82
C ASP A 510 13.40 -18.00 -25.14
N PRO A 511 12.75 -18.93 -25.85
CA PRO A 511 11.70 -19.80 -25.31
C PRO A 511 12.15 -20.63 -24.10
N SER A 512 13.39 -21.12 -24.07
CA SER A 512 13.89 -21.97 -22.98
C SER A 512 14.08 -21.18 -21.69
N HIS A 513 14.60 -19.96 -21.77
CA HIS A 513 14.67 -19.06 -20.62
C HIS A 513 13.27 -18.66 -20.14
N ARG A 514 12.34 -18.41 -21.07
CA ARG A 514 10.95 -18.08 -20.76
C ARG A 514 10.25 -19.21 -20.01
N GLU A 515 10.39 -20.46 -20.46
CA GLU A 515 9.79 -21.63 -19.79
C GLU A 515 10.38 -21.84 -18.38
N ARG A 516 11.71 -21.75 -18.21
CA ARG A 516 12.35 -21.83 -16.89
C ARG A 516 11.87 -20.74 -15.93
N THR A 517 11.70 -19.52 -16.43
CA THR A 517 11.20 -18.39 -15.63
C THR A 517 9.74 -18.61 -15.23
N LEU A 518 8.88 -19.03 -16.15
CA LEU A 518 7.49 -19.40 -15.88
C LEU A 518 7.39 -20.52 -14.84
N MET A 519 8.26 -21.54 -14.94
CA MET A 519 8.30 -22.65 -13.99
C MET A 519 8.64 -22.15 -12.58
N SER A 520 9.67 -21.30 -12.44
CA SER A 520 10.07 -20.70 -11.16
C SER A 520 8.98 -19.83 -10.53
N TRP A 521 8.34 -18.96 -11.32
CA TRP A 521 7.23 -18.12 -10.84
C TRP A 521 5.99 -18.91 -10.48
N THR A 522 5.66 -19.93 -11.29
CA THR A 522 4.52 -20.82 -11.01
C THR A 522 4.77 -21.64 -9.76
N GLN A 523 5.97 -22.19 -9.57
CA GLN A 523 6.37 -22.87 -8.34
C GLN A 523 6.17 -21.97 -7.12
N SER A 524 6.70 -20.74 -7.16
CA SER A 524 6.56 -19.79 -6.05
C SER A 524 5.09 -19.50 -5.75
N THR A 525 4.29 -19.23 -6.79
CA THR A 525 2.85 -18.93 -6.64
C THR A 525 2.06 -20.13 -6.11
N VAL A 526 2.37 -21.35 -6.57
CA VAL A 526 1.73 -22.58 -6.09
C VAL A 526 1.95 -22.75 -4.58
N THR A 527 3.19 -22.57 -4.09
CA THR A 527 3.46 -22.65 -2.65
C THR A 527 2.73 -21.57 -1.85
N ALA A 528 2.61 -20.35 -2.39
CA ALA A 528 1.90 -19.25 -1.75
C ALA A 528 0.39 -19.52 -1.65
N LEU A 529 -0.24 -19.94 -2.75
CA LEU A 529 -1.66 -20.24 -2.80
C LEU A 529 -2.02 -21.47 -1.94
N ALA A 530 -1.14 -22.48 -1.86
CA ALA A 530 -1.31 -23.62 -0.97
C ALA A 530 -1.30 -23.20 0.52
N ALA A 531 -0.40 -22.29 0.91
CA ALA A 531 -0.38 -21.72 2.25
C ALA A 531 -1.67 -20.94 2.56
N VAL A 532 -2.15 -20.13 1.61
CA VAL A 532 -3.43 -19.40 1.74
C VAL A 532 -4.62 -20.34 1.89
N HIS A 533 -4.66 -21.42 1.10
CA HIS A 533 -5.74 -22.41 1.17
C HIS A 533 -5.76 -23.14 2.52
N THR A 534 -4.58 -23.61 2.96
CA THR A 534 -4.42 -24.31 4.25
C THR A 534 -4.81 -23.42 5.43
N ALA A 535 -4.32 -22.16 5.46
CA ALA A 535 -4.63 -21.21 6.52
C ALA A 535 -6.15 -20.93 6.66
N ARG A 536 -6.93 -21.14 5.59
CA ARG A 536 -8.39 -20.99 5.62
C ARG A 536 -9.12 -22.26 6.04
N GLY A 537 -8.58 -23.44 5.72
CA GLY A 537 -9.12 -24.72 6.18
C GLY A 537 -9.08 -24.86 7.69
N ALA A 538 -7.97 -24.43 8.33
CA ALA A 538 -7.79 -24.48 9.77
C ALA A 538 -8.81 -23.61 10.55
N VAL A 539 -9.23 -22.47 9.97
CA VAL A 539 -10.23 -21.58 10.61
C VAL A 539 -11.62 -22.20 10.68
N LEU A 540 -11.93 -23.21 9.85
CA LEU A 540 -13.24 -23.88 9.83
C LEU A 540 -13.32 -25.07 10.80
N THR A 541 -12.20 -25.55 11.32
CA THR A 541 -12.18 -26.66 12.29
C THR A 541 -12.24 -26.20 13.75
N ASP A 542 -12.03 -24.91 14.02
CA ASP A 542 -12.04 -24.30 15.36
C ASP A 542 -13.35 -23.56 15.70
N THR A 543 -14.38 -23.70 14.86
CA THR A 543 -15.77 -23.22 15.10
C THR A 543 -16.72 -24.40 15.15
#